data_AF-A0A644YQK0-F1
#
_entry.id   AF-A0A644YQK0-F1
#
_cell.length_a   1.000
_cell.length_b   1.000
_cell.length_c   1.000
_cell.angle_alpha   90.00
_cell.angle_beta   90.00
_cell.angle_gamma   90.00
#
_symmetry.space_group_name_H-M   'P 1'
#
loop_
_entity.id
_entity.type
_entity.pdbx_description
1 polymer ?
#
loop_
_entity_poly.entity_id
_entity_poly.type
_entity_poly.pdbx_seq_one_letter_code
_entity_poly.pdbx_strand_id
1 'polypeptide(L)'
;MEAAVSGVTDKMVAFECTREGGYSCKTKLIPLTEAANAEKKVPRDWINKAGNGIEKPFVDYALPLIQGEPDRPLEQSLPRFVRLKKIHA
;
A
#
# COMPACT_ATOMS: atom_id res chain seq x y z
N MET A 1 7.70 -7.72 12.17
CA MET A 1 8.29 -8.94 12.78
C MET A 1 7.54 -9.40 14.01
N GLU A 2 6.90 -8.51 14.77
CA GLU A 2 6.21 -8.85 16.03
C GLU A 2 5.19 -9.99 15.90
N ALA A 3 4.35 -10.00 14.86
CA ALA A 3 3.35 -11.05 14.69
C ALA A 3 3.94 -12.46 14.44
N ALA A 4 5.05 -12.55 13.71
CA ALA A 4 5.73 -13.82 13.47
C ALA A 4 6.43 -14.32 14.75
N VAL A 5 7.00 -13.38 15.52
CA VAL A 5 7.66 -13.68 16.80
C VAL A 5 6.66 -14.12 17.88
N SER A 6 5.41 -13.63 17.82
CA SER A 6 4.33 -14.06 18.72
C SER A 6 3.64 -15.37 18.32
N GLY A 7 4.17 -16.08 17.32
CA GLY A 7 3.66 -17.38 16.89
C GLY A 7 2.41 -17.31 16.01
N VAL A 8 2.08 -16.15 15.45
CA VAL A 8 0.95 -16.02 14.53
C VAL A 8 1.36 -16.47 13.12
N THR A 9 0.82 -17.61 12.70
CA THR A 9 0.96 -18.14 11.33
C THR A 9 -0.31 -17.88 10.52
N ASP A 10 -0.26 -18.11 9.21
CA ASP A 10 -1.42 -18.09 8.30
C ASP A 10 -2.19 -16.75 8.20
N LYS A 11 -1.51 -15.63 8.49
CA LYS A 11 -2.08 -14.28 8.39
C LYS A 11 -1.20 -13.35 7.56
N MET A 12 -1.85 -12.43 6.85
CA MET A 12 -1.21 -11.34 6.11
C MET A 12 -1.38 -10.03 6.86
N VAL A 13 -0.37 -9.15 6.80
CA VAL A 13 -0.51 -7.77 7.30
C VAL A 13 -1.23 -6.95 6.23
N ALA A 14 -2.37 -6.38 6.60
CA ALA A 14 -3.17 -5.47 5.80
C ALA A 14 -3.11 -4.04 6.38
N PHE A 15 -3.32 -3.06 5.52
CA PHE A 15 -3.49 -1.67 5.93
C PHE A 15 -4.98 -1.36 6.13
N GLU A 16 -5.35 -0.95 7.33
CA GLU A 16 -6.66 -0.38 7.65
C GLU A 16 -6.49 1.14 7.68
N CYS A 17 -7.01 1.83 6.66
CA CYS A 17 -6.84 3.27 6.52
C CYS A 17 -8.17 4.00 6.74
N THR A 18 -8.14 4.97 7.65
CA THR A 18 -9.26 5.85 7.98
C THR A 18 -9.07 7.22 7.33
N ARG A 19 -10.18 7.84 6.91
CA ARG A 19 -10.21 9.14 6.21
C ARG A 19 -10.93 10.24 6.99
N GLU A 20 -11.44 9.94 8.18
CA GLU A 20 -12.08 10.92 9.06
C GLU A 20 -11.03 11.84 9.68
N GLY A 21 -11.04 13.13 9.31
CA GLY A 21 -10.12 14.14 9.84
C GLY A 21 -8.69 14.08 9.28
N GLY A 22 -8.42 13.24 8.29
CA GLY A 22 -7.11 13.05 7.67
C GLY A 22 -6.89 11.60 7.23
N TYR A 23 -5.88 11.36 6.38
CA TYR A 23 -5.52 10.00 5.99
C TYR A 23 -4.56 9.38 7.02
N SER A 24 -5.03 8.35 7.73
CA SER A 24 -4.20 7.59 8.67
C SER A 24 -4.34 6.10 8.42
N CYS A 25 -3.23 5.36 8.47
CA CYS A 25 -3.21 3.92 8.26
C CYS A 25 -2.66 3.20 9.48
N LYS A 26 -3.33 2.11 9.86
CA LYS A 26 -2.87 1.16 10.87
C LYS A 26 -2.65 -0.20 10.22
N THR A 27 -1.76 -0.99 10.79
CA THR A 27 -1.54 -2.37 10.36
C THR A 27 -2.49 -3.30 11.11
N LYS A 28 -3.06 -4.26 10.38
CA LYS A 28 -3.96 -5.28 10.92
C LYS A 28 -3.59 -6.65 10.36
N LEU A 29 -3.89 -7.71 11.09
CA LEU A 29 -3.69 -9.08 10.62
C LEU A 29 -5.01 -9.61 10.05
N ILE A 30 -4.99 -10.05 8.79
CA ILE A 30 -6.11 -10.70 8.13
C ILE A 30 -5.76 -12.17 7.81
N PRO A 31 -6.71 -13.11 7.91
CA PRO A 31 -6.49 -14.50 7.49
C PRO A 31 -6.12 -14.62 6.00
N LEU A 32 -5.19 -15.52 5.68
CA LEU A 32 -4.80 -15.79 4.29
C LEU A 32 -5.96 -16.28 3.42
N THR A 33 -6.90 -17.03 4.00
CA THR A 33 -8.08 -17.54 3.29
C THR A 33 -8.96 -16.42 2.75
N GLU A 34 -9.05 -15.30 3.47
CA GLU A 34 -9.79 -14.10 3.03
C GLU A 34 -8.99 -13.30 1.99
N ALA A 35 -7.67 -13.19 2.16
CA ALA A 35 -6.82 -12.44 1.24
C ALA A 35 -6.62 -13.14 -0.12
N ALA A 36 -6.50 -14.47 -0.13
CA ALA A 36 -6.06 -15.23 -1.30
C ALA A 36 -7.04 -15.19 -2.49
N ASN A 37 -8.34 -15.00 -2.23
CA ASN A 37 -9.36 -14.98 -3.27
C ASN A 37 -10.10 -13.62 -3.38
N ALA A 38 -9.66 -12.61 -2.62
CA ALA A 38 -10.30 -11.30 -2.63
C ALA A 38 -9.55 -10.33 -3.56
N GLU A 39 -10.24 -9.85 -4.60
CA GLU A 39 -9.75 -8.76 -5.44
C GLU A 39 -10.49 -7.46 -5.12
N LYS A 40 -9.73 -6.39 -4.87
CA LYS A 40 -10.28 -5.04 -4.74
C LYS A 40 -10.39 -4.40 -6.13
N LYS A 41 -11.54 -4.58 -6.79
CA LYS A 41 -11.82 -3.95 -8.08
C LYS A 41 -12.04 -2.44 -7.95
N VAL A 42 -11.65 -1.71 -8.99
CA VAL A 42 -11.99 -0.29 -9.14
C VAL A 42 -13.48 -0.18 -9.47
N PRO A 43 -14.29 0.53 -8.67
CA PRO A 43 -15.71 0.73 -8.96
C PRO A 43 -15.92 1.41 -10.32
N ARG A 44 -16.94 0.99 -11.08
CA ARG A 44 -17.27 1.61 -12.38
C ARG A 44 -17.60 3.11 -12.26
N ASP A 45 -18.17 3.51 -11.12
CA ASP A 45 -18.50 4.90 -10.78
C ASP A 45 -17.27 5.81 -10.68
N TRP A 46 -16.08 5.23 -10.49
CA TRP A 46 -14.82 5.97 -10.46
C TRP A 46 -14.30 6.30 -11.86
N ILE A 47 -14.92 5.77 -12.91
CA ILE A 47 -14.54 5.94 -14.31
C ILE A 47 -15.64 6.72 -15.01
N ASN A 48 -15.25 7.70 -15.82
CA ASN A 48 -16.21 8.53 -16.55
C ASN A 48 -17.08 7.71 -17.52
N LYS A 49 -18.20 8.29 -17.96
CA LYS A 49 -19.14 7.62 -18.88
C LYS A 49 -18.48 7.15 -20.18
N ALA A 50 -17.51 7.90 -20.69
CA ALA A 50 -16.74 7.59 -21.90
C ALA A 50 -15.70 6.46 -21.69
N GLY A 51 -15.39 6.07 -20.46
CA GLY A 51 -14.43 5.02 -20.14
C GLY A 51 -12.96 5.42 -20.27
N ASN A 52 -12.65 6.70 -20.50
CA ASN A 52 -11.30 7.20 -20.80
C ASN A 52 -10.73 8.15 -19.73
N GLY A 53 -11.43 8.32 -18.61
CA GLY A 53 -11.02 9.23 -17.53
C GLY A 53 -11.50 8.76 -16.16
N ILE A 54 -10.93 9.36 -15.13
CA ILE A 54 -11.28 9.11 -13.73
C ILE A 54 -12.20 10.20 -13.19
N GLU A 55 -13.08 9.82 -12.28
CA GLU A 55 -14.01 10.72 -11.61
C GLU A 55 -13.49 11.12 -10.22
N LYS A 56 -14.11 12.14 -9.63
CA LYS A 56 -13.75 12.67 -8.30
C LYS A 56 -13.58 11.60 -7.20
N PRO A 57 -14.43 10.55 -7.10
CA PRO A 57 -14.25 9.50 -6.11
C PRO A 57 -12.90 8.76 -6.20
N PHE A 58 -12.35 8.61 -7.42
CA PHE A 58 -11.01 8.04 -7.61
C PHE A 58 -9.94 8.98 -7.05
N VAL A 59 -10.09 10.29 -7.32
CA VAL A 59 -9.14 11.31 -6.86
C VAL A 59 -9.11 11.35 -5.33
N ASP A 60 -10.27 11.39 -4.68
CA ASP A 60 -10.38 11.35 -3.22
C ASP A 60 -9.78 10.05 -2.63
N TYR A 61 -9.85 8.94 -3.39
CA TYR A 61 -9.24 7.69 -3.00
C TYR A 61 -7.70 7.70 -3.12
N ALA A 62 -7.17 8.18 -4.26
CA ALA A 62 -5.78 8.01 -4.66
C ALA A 62 -4.87 9.14 -4.18
N LEU A 63 -5.38 10.38 -4.10
CA LEU A 63 -4.60 11.55 -3.72
C LEU A 63 -3.87 11.38 -2.38
N PRO A 64 -4.50 10.92 -1.27
CA PRO A 64 -3.77 10.73 -0.01
C PRO A 64 -2.74 9.58 -0.06
N LEU A 65 -2.82 8.67 -1.04
CA LEU A 65 -1.89 7.53 -1.16
C LEU A 65 -0.54 7.94 -1.76
N ILE A 66 -0.56 8.97 -2.61
CA ILE A 66 0.63 9.45 -3.34
C ILE A 66 1.22 10.72 -2.72
N GLN A 67 0.65 11.19 -1.62
CA GLN A 67 1.10 12.41 -0.96
C GLN A 67 2.43 12.21 -0.24
N GLY A 68 3.31 13.19 -0.41
CA GLY A 68 4.63 13.23 0.19
C GLY A 68 5.73 12.71 -0.74
N GLU A 69 6.94 13.16 -0.48
CA GLU A 69 8.14 12.66 -1.14
C GLU A 69 9.02 11.97 -0.10
N PRO A 70 9.45 10.72 -0.35
CA PRO A 70 10.38 10.06 0.56
C PRO A 70 11.75 10.75 0.47
N ASP A 71 12.35 11.01 1.63
CA ASP A 71 13.75 11.43 1.70
C ASP A 71 14.64 10.30 1.15
N ARG A 72 15.43 10.61 0.11
CA ARG A 72 16.29 9.64 -0.57
C ARG A 72 17.72 10.15 -0.55
N PRO A 73 18.67 9.38 0.00
CA PRO A 73 20.08 9.77 -0.03
C PRO A 73 20.57 9.81 -1.48
N LEU A 74 21.21 10.92 -1.84
CA LEU A 74 21.84 11.14 -3.14
C LEU A 74 23.35 10.94 -3.04
N GLU A 75 23.96 10.34 -4.07
CA GLU A 75 25.40 10.23 -4.26
C GLU A 75 25.72 10.69 -5.69
N GLN A 76 26.55 11.72 -5.84
CA GLN A 76 26.89 12.31 -7.15
C GLN A 76 25.65 12.70 -7.99
N SER A 77 24.65 13.31 -7.34
CA SER A 77 23.36 13.69 -7.94
C SER A 77 22.50 12.52 -8.45
N LEU A 78 22.83 11.27 -8.09
CA LEU A 78 22.05 10.08 -8.40
C LEU A 78 21.47 9.45 -7.12
N PRO A 79 20.28 8.82 -7.17
CA PRO A 79 19.75 8.08 -6.02
C PRO A 79 20.70 6.95 -5.60
N ARG A 80 21.06 6.92 -4.32
CA ARG A 80 21.95 5.91 -3.77
C ARG A 80 21.18 4.61 -3.52
N PHE A 81 21.28 3.66 -4.43
CA PHE A 81 20.73 2.32 -4.26
C PHE A 81 21.67 1.41 -3.45
N VAL A 82 21.11 0.60 -2.55
CA VAL A 82 21.88 -0.38 -1.77
C VAL A 82 22.29 -1.58 -2.62
N ARG A 83 23.54 -2.03 -2.50
CA ARG A 83 24.02 -3.30 -3.06
C ARG A 83 24.25 -4.30 -1.92
N LEU A 84 23.41 -5.33 -1.86
CA LEU A 84 23.50 -6.36 -0.82
C LEU A 84 24.49 -7.46 -1.24
N LYS A 85 25.31 -7.95 -0.30
CA LYS A 85 26.33 -8.98 -0.56
C LYS A 85 25.78 -10.40 -0.81
N LYS A 86 24.45 -10.59 -0.81
CA LYS A 86 23.73 -11.87 -0.99
C LYS A 86 24.51 -13.07 -0.42
N ILE A 87 24.77 -13.03 0.88
CA ILE A 87 25.41 -14.15 1.58
C ILE A 87 24.29 -15.15 1.87
N HIS A 88 24.32 -16.29 1.20
CA HIS A 88 23.39 -17.38 1.48
C HIS A 88 23.89 -18.14 2.72
N ALA A 89 22.97 -18.43 3.64
CA ALA A 89 23.22 -19.27 4.82
C ALA A 89 23.01 -20.74 4.48
#